data_AF-A0AAD7A009-F1
#
_entry.id   AF-A0AAD7A009-F1
#
_cell.length_a   1.000
_cell.length_b   1.000
_cell.length_c   1.000
_cell.angle_alpha   90.00
_cell.angle_beta   90.00
_cell.angle_gamma   90.00
#
_symmetry.space_group_name_H-M   'P 1'
#
loop_
_entity.id
_entity.type
_entity.pdbx_description
1 polymer ?
#
loop_
_entity_poly.entity_id
_entity_poly.type
_entity_poly.pdbx_seq_one_letter_code
_entity_poly.pdbx_strand_id
1 'polypeptide(L)'
;NLFRRPRPKIVQIQLDEFLNYFNNKKTCKQRNQILPSGVASNVVFDMPADYGLQNLAIPVPQEIVQELRGLIETSREEVIHWVSDEFDMLA
;
A
#
# COMPACT_ATOMS: atom_id res chain seq x y z
N ASN A 1 3.41 0.86 5.00
CA ASN A 1 2.57 1.09 3.80
C ASN A 1 3.50 1.34 2.60
N LEU A 2 3.94 0.26 1.94
CA LEU A 2 5.08 0.22 1.00
C LEU A 2 4.86 1.04 -0.30
N PHE A 3 3.60 1.41 -0.58
CA PHE A 3 3.19 2.10 -1.81
C PHE A 3 3.05 3.63 -1.67
N ARG A 4 3.45 4.22 -0.54
CA ARG A 4 3.46 5.69 -0.35
C ARG A 4 4.71 6.38 -0.90
N ARG A 5 5.47 5.71 -1.77
CA ARG A 5 6.63 6.32 -2.44
C ARG A 5 6.10 7.36 -3.45
N PRO A 6 6.77 8.50 -3.64
CA PRO A 6 6.28 9.52 -4.56
C PRO A 6 6.27 8.93 -5.99
N ARG A 7 5.11 8.95 -6.67
CA ARG A 7 4.92 8.47 -8.04
C ARG A 7 4.03 9.45 -8.81
N PRO A 8 4.14 9.48 -10.15
CA PRO A 8 3.26 10.27 -11.00
C PRO A 8 1.79 9.86 -10.86
N LYS A 9 0.88 10.83 -11.02
CA LYS A 9 -0.56 10.65 -10.71
C LYS A 9 -1.18 9.46 -11.42
N ILE A 10 -0.91 9.30 -12.71
CA ILE A 10 -1.43 8.18 -13.52
C ILE A 10 -1.00 6.81 -12.98
N VAL A 11 0.26 6.71 -12.53
CA VAL A 11 0.80 5.49 -11.93
C VAL A 11 0.16 5.24 -10.57
N GLN A 12 -0.04 6.29 -9.77
CA GLN A 12 -0.66 6.17 -8.47
C GLN A 12 -2.11 5.68 -8.58
N ILE A 13 -2.90 6.23 -9.51
CA ILE A 13 -4.29 5.83 -9.74
C ILE A 13 -4.38 4.33 -10.06
N GLN A 14 -3.56 3.87 -11.02
CA GLN A 14 -3.55 2.47 -11.42
C GLN A 14 -3.09 1.53 -10.29
N LEU A 15 -2.15 1.98 -9.47
CA LEU A 15 -1.71 1.22 -8.31
C LEU A 15 -2.78 1.15 -7.22
N ASP A 16 -3.49 2.24 -6.97
CA ASP A 16 -4.57 2.28 -5.98
C ASP A 16 -5.70 1.35 -6.42
N GLU A 17 -6.08 1.36 -7.70
CA GLU A 17 -7.02 0.41 -8.30
C GLU A 17 -6.54 -1.04 -8.14
N PHE A 18 -5.29 -1.31 -8.49
CA PHE A 18 -4.70 -2.64 -8.37
C PHE A 18 -4.67 -3.11 -6.91
N LEU A 19 -4.27 -2.26 -5.97
CA LEU A 19 -4.23 -2.58 -4.55
C LEU A 19 -5.62 -2.87 -4.02
N ASN A 20 -6.61 -2.06 -4.41
CA ASN A 20 -7.99 -2.27 -4.01
C ASN A 20 -8.52 -3.62 -4.53
N TYR A 21 -8.29 -3.91 -5.81
CA TYR A 21 -8.64 -5.21 -6.40
C TYR A 21 -7.92 -6.35 -5.68
N PHE A 22 -6.59 -6.27 -5.56
CA PHE A 22 -5.76 -7.36 -5.06
C PHE A 22 -6.05 -7.68 -3.59
N ASN A 23 -6.23 -6.65 -2.76
CA ASN A 23 -6.50 -6.83 -1.33
C ASN A 23 -7.91 -7.37 -1.06
N ASN A 24 -8.90 -7.01 -1.88
CA ASN A 24 -10.29 -7.47 -1.74
C ASN A 24 -10.61 -8.76 -2.50
N LYS A 25 -9.71 -9.21 -3.38
CA LYS A 25 -9.90 -10.44 -4.14
C LYS A 25 -9.86 -11.65 -3.21
N LYS A 26 -10.91 -12.47 -3.25
CA LYS A 26 -10.92 -13.76 -2.58
C LYS A 26 -9.96 -14.73 -3.26
N THR A 27 -9.12 -15.38 -2.47
CA THR A 27 -8.25 -16.47 -2.92
C THR A 27 -9.07 -17.74 -3.19
N CYS A 28 -8.55 -18.66 -4.00
CA CYS A 28 -9.17 -19.98 -4.15
C CYS A 28 -9.04 -20.78 -2.84
N LYS A 29 -10.10 -21.49 -2.45
CA LYS A 29 -10.06 -22.35 -1.25
C LYS A 29 -9.18 -23.57 -1.53
N GLN A 30 -8.17 -23.78 -0.70
CA GLN A 30 -7.32 -24.96 -0.74
C GLN A 30 -7.64 -25.87 0.45
N ARG A 31 -7.75 -27.18 0.20
CA ARG A 31 -7.98 -28.17 1.26
C ARG A 31 -6.66 -28.44 2.00
N ASN A 32 -6.75 -28.69 3.31
CA ASN A 32 -5.62 -29.03 4.19
C ASN A 32 -4.53 -27.95 4.31
N GLN A 33 -4.85 -26.69 4.04
CA GLN A 33 -3.92 -25.58 4.23
C GLN A 33 -4.04 -25.02 5.66
N ILE A 34 -2.91 -24.77 6.31
CA ILE A 34 -2.85 -24.18 7.66
C ILE A 34 -3.27 -22.70 7.63
N LEU A 35 -2.93 -22.00 6.55
CA LEU A 35 -3.27 -20.59 6.37
C LEU A 35 -4.68 -20.40 5.79
N PRO A 36 -5.35 -19.28 6.10
CA PRO A 36 -6.65 -18.95 5.53
C PRO A 36 -6.61 -18.90 4.01
N SER A 37 -7.51 -19.65 3.37
CA SER A 37 -7.75 -19.62 1.93
C SER A 37 -9.25 -19.51 1.66
N GLY A 38 -9.64 -19.02 0.49
CA GLY A 38 -11.06 -18.75 0.20
C GLY A 38 -11.54 -17.38 0.68
N VAL A 39 -10.66 -16.56 1.25
CA VAL A 39 -10.95 -15.26 1.87
C VAL A 39 -10.06 -14.20 1.23
N ALA A 40 -10.54 -12.95 1.24
CA ALA A 40 -9.76 -11.79 0.84
C ALA A 40 -8.71 -11.46 1.91
N SER A 41 -7.51 -11.08 1.48
CA SER A 41 -6.38 -10.87 2.38
C SER A 41 -6.66 -9.77 3.41
N ASN A 42 -7.33 -8.68 3.01
CA ASN A 42 -7.65 -7.58 3.93
C ASN A 42 -8.49 -8.04 5.12
N VAL A 43 -9.49 -8.89 4.92
CA VAL A 43 -10.33 -9.43 6.00
C VAL A 43 -9.49 -10.18 7.04
N VAL A 44 -8.49 -10.93 6.59
CA VAL A 44 -7.57 -11.67 7.48
C VAL A 44 -6.65 -10.72 8.25
N PHE A 45 -6.20 -9.63 7.62
CA PHE A 45 -5.39 -8.61 8.29
C PHE A 45 -6.18 -7.76 9.28
N ASP A 46 -7.44 -7.47 8.97
CA ASP A 46 -8.34 -6.69 9.83
C ASP A 46 -8.82 -7.51 11.04
N MET A 47 -9.04 -8.81 10.85
CA MET A 47 -9.59 -9.72 11.87
C MET A 47 -8.77 -11.01 12.00
N PRO A 48 -7.48 -10.94 12.37
CA PRO A 48 -6.61 -12.12 12.40
C PRO A 48 -7.10 -13.18 13.41
N ALA A 49 -7.73 -12.75 14.51
CA ALA A 49 -8.24 -13.64 15.55
C ALA A 49 -9.31 -14.62 15.04
N ASP A 50 -10.18 -14.19 14.11
CA ASP A 50 -11.22 -15.03 13.50
C ASP A 50 -10.64 -16.20 12.69
N TYR A 51 -9.35 -16.10 12.37
CA TYR A 51 -8.59 -17.09 11.61
C TYR A 51 -7.54 -17.82 12.46
N GLY A 52 -7.57 -17.66 13.78
CA GLY A 52 -6.57 -18.25 14.69
C GLY A 52 -5.17 -17.63 14.54
N LEU A 53 -5.08 -16.42 13.99
CA LEU A 53 -3.84 -15.67 13.82
C LEU A 53 -3.75 -14.54 14.84
N GLN A 54 -2.56 -13.97 14.97
CA GLN A 54 -2.30 -12.82 15.85
C GLN A 54 -1.83 -11.61 15.03
N ASN A 55 -2.22 -10.41 15.46
CA ASN A 55 -1.72 -9.19 14.87
C ASN A 55 -0.29 -8.92 15.37
N LEU A 56 0.67 -8.94 14.45
CA LEU A 56 2.09 -8.65 14.72
C LEU A 56 2.52 -7.27 14.18
N ALA A 57 1.58 -6.38 13.89
CA ALA A 57 1.88 -5.04 13.43
C ALA A 57 2.65 -4.25 14.49
N ILE A 58 3.75 -3.64 14.08
CA ILE A 58 4.52 -2.72 14.91
C ILE A 58 4.05 -1.30 14.57
N PRO A 59 3.41 -0.58 15.50
CA PRO A 59 3.01 0.80 15.27
C PRO A 59 4.27 1.65 15.08
N VAL A 60 4.29 2.43 14.01
CA VAL A 60 5.37 3.40 13.75
C VAL A 60 4.86 4.78 14.17
N PRO A 61 5.49 5.43 15.17
CA PRO A 61 5.13 6.79 15.57
C PRO A 61 5.19 7.77 14.40
N GLN A 62 4.20 8.64 14.29
CA GLN A 62 4.09 9.57 13.17
C GLN A 62 5.19 10.64 13.22
N GLU A 63 5.65 10.97 14.42
CA GLU A 63 6.72 11.91 14.71
C GLU A 63 8.02 11.44 14.06
N ILE A 64 8.38 10.16 14.23
CA ILE A 64 9.57 9.56 13.60
C ILE A 64 9.45 9.62 12.07
N VAL A 65 8.26 9.39 11.52
CA VAL A 65 8.04 9.48 10.06
C VAL A 65 8.24 10.91 9.57
N GLN A 66 7.80 11.92 10.33
CA GLN A 66 7.99 13.33 9.99
C GLN A 66 9.45 13.75 10.09
N GLU A 67 10.15 13.35 11.16
CA GLU A 67 11.59 13.59 11.31
C GLU A 67 12.38 13.00 10.13
N LEU A 68 12.14 11.73 9.78
CA LEU A 68 12.79 11.07 8.65
C LEU A 68 12.48 11.75 7.31
N ARG A 69 11.28 12.31 7.15
CA ARG A 69 10.92 13.08 5.94
C ARG A 69 11.67 14.41 5.87
N GLY A 70 11.90 15.06 7.01
CA GLY A 70 12.66 16.32 7.08
C GLY A 70 14.14 16.16 6.70
N LEU A 71 14.67 14.94 6.73
CA LEU A 71 16.04 14.63 6.28
C LEU A 71 16.16 14.54 4.76
N ILE A 72 15.05 14.55 4.01
CA ILE A 72 15.08 14.49 2.56
C ILE A 72 15.27 15.92 2.04
N GLU A 73 16.42 16.19 1.42
CA GLU A 73 16.77 17.51 0.89
C GLU A 73 15.93 17.91 -0.33
N THR A 74 15.44 16.92 -1.07
CA THR A 74 14.66 17.11 -2.29
C THR A 74 13.18 17.27 -1.97
N SER A 75 12.54 18.28 -2.58
CA SER A 75 11.10 18.50 -2.42
C SER A 75 10.29 17.31 -2.95
N ARG A 76 9.09 17.09 -2.41
CA ARG A 76 8.21 16.01 -2.90
C ARG A 76 7.94 16.18 -4.38
N GLU A 77 7.68 17.41 -4.79
CA GLU A 77 7.37 17.85 -6.15
C GLU A 77 8.51 17.51 -7.12
N GLU A 78 9.74 17.74 -6.70
CA GLU A 78 10.94 17.41 -7.49
C GLU A 78 11.17 15.89 -7.56
N VAL A 79 10.93 15.14 -6.48
CA VAL A 79 11.04 13.67 -6.50
C VAL A 79 9.95 13.01 -7.38
N ILE A 80 8.75 13.60 -7.48
CA ILE A 80 7.66 13.07 -8.34
C ILE A 80 7.71 13.57 -9.78
N HIS A 81 8.57 14.54 -10.09
CA HIS A 81 8.68 15.13 -11.42
C HIS A 81 9.32 14.12 -12.38
N TRP A 82 8.49 13.24 -12.97
CA TRP A 82 8.92 12.23 -13.93
C TRP A 82 8.86 12.74 -15.38
N VAL A 83 7.95 13.66 -15.65
CA VAL A 83 7.64 14.21 -16.95
C VAL A 83 7.61 15.73 -16.84
N SER A 84 7.87 16.43 -17.95
CA SER A 84 7.77 17.89 -17.97
C SER A 84 6.35 18.34 -17.59
N ASP A 85 6.24 19.54 -17.03
CA ASP A 85 4.94 20.13 -16.66
C ASP A 85 3.97 20.19 -17.86
N GLU A 86 4.50 20.42 -19.06
CA GLU A 86 3.74 20.39 -20.31
C GLU A 86 3.06 19.04 -20.55
N PHE A 87 3.73 17.93 -20.21
CA PHE A 87 3.16 16.60 -20.36
C PHE A 87 2.13 16.27 -19.26
N ASP A 88 2.38 16.68 -18.00
CA ASP A 88 1.42 16.44 -16.89
C ASP A 88 0.13 17.26 -17.08
N MET A 89 0.18 18.44 -17.72
CA MET A 89 -1.00 19.26 -18.00
C MET A 89 -1.89 18.70 -19.12
N LEU A 90 -1.36 17.84 -19.99
CA LEU A 90 -2.08 17.28 -21.15
C LEU A 90 -2.75 15.92 -20.86
N ALA A 91 -2.41 15.29 -19.73
CA ALA A 91 -2.90 13.98 -19.30
C ALA A 91 -4.10 14.09 -18.34
#